data_AF-A0A8S4G7L7-F1
#
_entry.id   AF-A0A8S4G7L7-F1
#
_cell.length_a   1.000
_cell.length_b   1.000
_cell.length_c   1.000
_cell.angle_alpha   90.00
_cell.angle_beta   90.00
_cell.angle_gamma   90.00
#
_symmetry.space_group_name_H-M   'P 1'
#
loop_
_entity.id
_entity.type
_entity.pdbx_description
1 polymer ?
#
loop_
_entity_poly.entity_id
_entity_poly.type
_entity_poly.pdbx_seq_one_letter_code
_entity_poly.pdbx_strand_id
1 'polypeptide(L)'
;MARDLSRGSERRCGHPAVPPNARVSLSATDIVPGTVASYVCDDGYELFGPQQRECSLRGDWTAEAPFCGKRLLSAAGPFYCRFSI
;
A
#
# COMPACT_ATOMS: atom_id res chain seq x y z
N MET A 1 12.25 -28.92 30.75
CA MET A 1 11.56 -27.64 31.03
C MET A 1 11.76 -26.71 29.85
N ALA A 2 10.89 -26.79 28.84
CA ALA A 2 10.95 -25.92 27.67
C ALA A 2 10.38 -24.55 28.04
N ARG A 3 11.27 -23.60 28.35
CA ARG A 3 10.94 -22.19 28.26
C ARG A 3 11.90 -21.59 27.26
N ASP A 4 11.54 -21.82 26.00
CA ASP A 4 12.04 -21.07 24.87
C ASP A 4 11.95 -19.58 25.22
N LEU A 5 13.09 -19.01 25.58
CA LEU A 5 13.27 -17.58 25.71
C LEU A 5 13.28 -17.01 24.29
N SER A 6 12.12 -16.97 23.64
CA SER A 6 11.86 -16.14 22.46
C SER A 6 11.82 -14.67 22.91
N ARG A 7 12.94 -14.20 23.45
CA ARG A 7 13.17 -12.84 23.93
C ARG A 7 13.37 -11.95 22.71
N GLY A 8 12.25 -11.54 22.11
CA GLY A 8 12.21 -10.67 20.93
C GLY A 8 12.33 -11.45 19.64
N SER A 9 11.24 -12.07 19.19
CA SER A 9 11.13 -12.46 17.79
C SER A 9 11.33 -11.20 16.95
N GLU A 10 12.41 -11.12 16.19
CA GLU A 10 12.56 -10.14 15.13
C GLU A 10 11.44 -10.42 14.10
N ARG A 11 10.28 -9.83 14.36
CA ARG A 11 9.06 -9.98 13.56
C ARG A 11 9.22 -9.11 12.34
N ARG A 12 9.96 -9.66 11.38
CA ARG A 12 10.13 -9.03 10.08
C ARG A 12 8.81 -9.11 9.34
N CYS A 13 8.38 -8.00 8.76
CA CYS A 13 7.26 -8.06 7.83
C CYS A 13 7.72 -8.69 6.53
N GLY A 14 6.78 -9.36 5.85
CA GLY A 14 6.99 -9.80 4.48
C GLY A 14 7.24 -8.63 3.54
N HIS A 15 7.88 -8.90 2.40
CA HIS A 15 8.03 -7.91 1.34
C HIS A 15 6.67 -7.30 0.99
N PRO A 16 6.60 -5.97 0.87
CA PRO A 16 5.32 -5.33 0.60
C PRO A 16 4.82 -5.72 -0.80
N ALA A 17 3.50 -5.95 -0.91
CA ALA A 17 2.88 -6.14 -2.22
C ALA A 17 3.10 -4.87 -3.07
N VAL A 18 3.45 -5.07 -4.35
CA VAL A 18 3.65 -4.00 -5.34
C VAL A 18 2.48 -4.02 -6.31
N PRO A 19 1.54 -3.07 -6.20
CA PRO A 19 0.42 -2.96 -7.12
C PRO A 19 0.90 -2.65 -8.55
N PRO A 20 0.10 -2.99 -9.57
CA PRO A 20 0.40 -2.58 -10.95
C PRO A 20 0.36 -1.06 -11.08
N ASN A 21 1.24 -0.51 -11.92
CA ASN A 21 1.41 0.94 -12.13
C ASN A 21 1.78 1.70 -10.85
N ALA A 22 2.47 1.03 -9.93
CA ALA A 22 2.94 1.58 -8.68
C ALA A 22 4.40 1.19 -8.42
N ARG A 23 5.14 2.11 -7.81
CA ARG A 23 6.46 1.87 -7.23
C ARG A 23 6.36 1.92 -5.71
N VAL A 24 7.06 1.01 -5.04
CA VAL A 24 7.17 0.99 -3.58
C VAL A 24 8.61 1.33 -3.18
N SER A 25 8.76 2.16 -2.15
CA SER A 25 10.04 2.48 -1.53
C SER A 25 9.98 2.16 -0.04
N LEU A 26 10.97 1.43 0.45
CA LEU A 26 11.10 1.08 1.86
C LEU A 26 12.03 2.08 2.56
N SER A 27 11.70 2.46 3.79
CA SER A 27 12.55 3.32 4.61
C SER A 27 13.86 2.65 5.04
N ALA A 28 13.91 1.31 5.03
CA ALA A 28 15.05 0.50 5.42
C ALA A 28 15.17 -0.76 4.54
N THR A 29 16.38 -1.31 4.44
CA THR A 29 16.63 -2.58 3.74
C THR A 29 16.06 -3.77 4.51
N ASP A 30 16.18 -3.75 5.84
CA ASP A 30 15.57 -4.73 6.73
C ASP A 30 14.13 -4.33 7.05
N ILE A 31 13.17 -5.20 6.75
CA ILE A 31 11.75 -4.93 6.99
C ILE A 31 11.38 -5.34 8.42
N VAL A 32 11.74 -4.50 9.39
CA VAL A 32 11.48 -4.70 10.83
C VAL A 32 10.35 -3.79 11.33
N PRO A 33 9.78 -4.04 12.53
CA PRO A 33 8.74 -3.17 13.07
C PRO A 33 9.18 -1.70 13.11
N GLY A 34 8.32 -0.80 12.62
CA GLY A 34 8.62 0.62 12.40
C GLY A 34 9.13 0.94 10.98
N THR A 35 9.42 -0.05 10.14
CA THR A 35 9.77 0.17 8.72
C THR A 35 8.54 0.67 7.96
N VAL A 36 8.72 1.73 7.16
CA VAL A 36 7.66 2.35 6.38
C VAL A 36 7.81 1.98 4.90
N ALA A 37 6.73 1.47 4.30
CA ALA A 37 6.60 1.29 2.87
C ALA A 37 5.80 2.45 2.27
N SER A 38 6.42 3.22 1.40
CA SER A 38 5.81 4.33 0.67
C SER A 38 5.47 3.92 -0.75
N TYR A 39 4.23 4.14 -1.15
CA TYR A 39 3.70 3.84 -2.47
C TYR A 39 3.59 5.12 -3.30
N VAL A 40 3.97 5.02 -4.57
CA VAL A 40 3.80 6.09 -5.53
C VAL A 40 3.29 5.51 -6.83
N CYS A 41 2.25 6.11 -7.40
CA CYS A 41 1.74 5.69 -8.70
C CYS A 41 2.59 6.24 -9.84
N ASP A 42 2.61 5.51 -10.95
CA ASP A 42 3.21 5.99 -12.20
C ASP A 42 2.41 7.17 -12.78
N ASP A 43 3.04 7.89 -13.71
CA ASP A 43 2.45 9.09 -14.29
C ASP A 43 1.10 8.79 -14.96
N GLY A 44 0.10 9.64 -14.71
CA GLY A 44 -1.28 9.43 -15.19
C GLY A 44 -2.11 8.43 -14.40
N TYR A 45 -1.59 7.87 -13.31
CA TYR A 45 -2.33 7.05 -12.35
C TYR A 45 -2.47 7.77 -11.00
N GLU A 46 -3.57 7.50 -10.32
CA GLU A 46 -3.88 8.06 -9.02
C GLU A 46 -3.91 6.98 -7.96
N LEU A 47 -3.42 7.32 -6.76
CA LEU A 47 -3.32 6.41 -5.64
C LEU A 47 -4.63 6.38 -4.87
N PHE A 48 -5.20 5.19 -4.73
CA PHE A 48 -6.38 4.94 -3.94
C PHE A 48 -6.02 4.07 -2.74
N GLY A 49 -6.27 4.60 -1.54
CA GLY A 49 -5.91 3.96 -0.28
C GLY A 49 -4.72 4.65 0.41
N PRO A 50 -4.04 3.96 1.34
CA PRO A 50 -2.96 4.54 2.12
C PRO A 50 -1.68 4.68 1.28
N GLN A 51 -1.16 5.91 1.16
CA GLN A 51 0.11 6.15 0.49
C GLN A 51 1.30 5.49 1.22
N GLN A 52 1.20 5.35 2.54
CA GLN A 52 2.24 4.75 3.37
C GLN A 52 1.63 3.73 4.32
N ARG A 53 2.39 2.68 4.60
CA ARG A 53 2.06 1.70 5.64
C ARG A 53 3.30 1.32 6.42
N GLU A 54 3.10 0.90 7.65
CA GLU A 54 4.17 0.61 8.59
C GLU A 54 4.19 -0.89 8.92
N CYS A 55 5.37 -1.43 9.14
CA CYS A 55 5.52 -2.77 9.69
C CYS A 55 5.18 -2.75 11.18
N SER A 56 4.13 -3.46 11.58
CA SER A 56 3.72 -3.52 12.98
C SER A 56 4.63 -4.44 13.80
N LEU A 57 4.57 -4.30 15.13
CA LEU A 57 5.25 -5.20 16.08
C LEU A 57 4.80 -6.67 15.97
N ARG A 58 3.71 -6.95 15.25
CA ARG A 58 3.21 -8.32 15.02
C ARG A 58 3.88 -9.01 13.83
N GLY A 59 4.61 -8.27 12.99
CA GLY A 59 5.19 -8.78 11.74
C GLY A 59 4.24 -8.65 10.54
N ASP A 60 3.16 -7.88 10.71
CA ASP A 60 2.18 -7.59 9.67
C ASP A 60 2.16 -6.10 9.34
N TRP A 61 1.79 -5.76 8.11
CA TRP A 61 1.61 -4.37 7.69
C TRP A 61 0.38 -3.76 8.36
N THR A 62 0.49 -2.51 8.83
CA THR A 62 -0.61 -1.81 9.53
C THR A 62 -1.81 -1.51 8.64
N ALA A 63 -1.64 -1.54 7.31
CA ALA A 63 -2.70 -1.31 6.35
C ALA A 63 -2.54 -2.18 5.11
N GLU A 64 -3.65 -2.37 4.39
CA GLU A 64 -3.68 -3.03 3.09
C GLU A 64 -2.90 -2.23 2.03
N ALA A 65 -2.48 -2.92 0.96
CA ALA A 65 -1.75 -2.25 -0.11
C ALA A 65 -2.71 -1.33 -0.89
N PRO A 66 -2.31 -0.08 -1.21
CA PRO A 66 -3.12 0.80 -2.04
C PRO A 66 -3.19 0.25 -3.47
N PHE A 67 -4.07 0.79 -4.29
CA PHE A 67 -4.11 0.51 -5.72
C PHE A 67 -3.91 1.78 -6.54
N CYS A 68 -3.24 1.66 -7.68
CA CYS A 68 -3.05 2.75 -8.62
C CYS A 68 -4.01 2.59 -9.80
N GLY A 69 -4.90 3.55 -9.97
CA GLY A 69 -5.94 3.53 -11.01
C GLY A 69 -5.98 4.85 -11.76
N LYS A 70 -6.39 4.83 -13.03
CA LYS A 70 -6.70 6.08 -13.72
C LYS A 70 -8.02 6.61 -13.19
N ARG A 71 -8.04 7.86 -12.74
CA ARG A 71 -9.30 8.51 -12.45
C ARG A 71 -9.96 8.83 -13.79
N LEU A 72 -10.99 8.08 -14.13
CA LEU A 72 -11.83 8.35 -15.30
C LEU A 72 -12.72 9.57 -15.02
N LEU A 73 -12.11 10.74 -14.79
CA LEU A 73 -12.83 12.02 -14.85
C LEU A 73 -13.02 12.40 -16.32
N SER A 74 -13.83 11.61 -17.03
CA SER A 74 -14.46 12.02 -18.28
C SER A 74 -15.89 12.48 -18.06
N ALA A 75 -16.19 13.03 -16.89
CA ALA A 75 -17.43 13.78 -16.64
C ALA A 75 -17.23 15.30 -16.86
N ALA A 76 -16.26 15.71 -17.67
CA ALA A 76 -16.42 16.94 -18.44
C ALA A 76 -17.25 16.62 -19.69
N GLY A 77 -18.55 16.44 -19.48
CA GLY A 77 -19.49 16.21 -20.55
C GLY A 77 -20.92 16.26 -20.02
N PRO A 78 -21.66 17.38 -20.19
CA PRO A 78 -23.11 17.43 -19.93
C PRO A 78 -23.93 16.58 -20.93
N PHE A 79 -23.31 15.66 -21.65
CA PHE A 79 -23.92 14.91 -22.76
C PHE A 79 -24.43 13.51 -22.39
N TYR A 80 -24.27 13.05 -21.14
CA TYR A 80 -24.80 11.76 -20.70
C TYR A 80 -26.20 11.81 -20.06
N CYS A 81 -26.89 12.96 -20.12
CA CYS A 81 -28.33 13.06 -19.82
C CYS A 81 -29.12 13.59 -21.03
N ARG A 82 -28.91 13.02 -22.22
CA ARG A 82 -29.77 13.29 -23.40
C ARG A 82 -30.34 12.01 -24.03
N PHE A 83 -30.67 11.03 -23.19
CA PHE A 83 -31.54 9.92 -23.56
C PHE A 83 -32.42 9.53 -22.38
N SER A 84 -33.46 10.33 -22.14
CA SER A 84 -34.74 9.83 -21.63
C SER A 84 -35.83 10.56 -22.41
N ILE A 85 -36.44 9.78 -23.30
CA ILE A 85 -37.67 9.96 -24.08
C ILE A 85 -38.66 10.99 -23.54
#